data_AF-A0AAD4BA68-F1
#
_entry.id   AF-A0AAD4BA68-F1
#
_cell.length_a   1.000
_cell.length_b   1.000
_cell.length_c   1.000
_cell.angle_alpha   90.00
_cell.angle_beta   90.00
_cell.angle_gamma   90.00
#
_symmetry.space_group_name_H-M   'P 1'
#
loop_
_entity.id
_entity.type
_entity.pdbx_description
1 polymer ?
#
loop_
_entity_poly.entity_id
_entity_poly.type
_entity_poly.pdbx_seq_one_letter_code
_entity_poly.pdbx_strand_id
1 'polypeptide(L)'
;MPDLTIINNLDEAIHVTFFITAPTHWKNNLQPGERWTTHLPTLPLYFQARWVERTDYDSGVVYRSRAFCPEESWEMGATIGAACAAGTASVVIGVTSLFTGWGEIGVPISSPLMLIAHAGGNKYATMGSDTKLCETRVWVPWFEHKEYSVRMVGGGQCGLWDVKENRQI
;
A
#
# COMPACT_ATOMS: atom_id res chain seq x y z
N MET A 1 -14.27 -0.20 -15.45
CA MET A 1 -13.70 -0.37 -14.11
C MET A 1 -14.85 -0.74 -13.21
N PRO A 2 -14.83 -1.92 -12.59
CA PRO A 2 -15.89 -2.38 -11.69
C PRO A 2 -15.95 -1.55 -10.41
N ASP A 3 -17.13 -1.51 -9.81
CA ASP A 3 -17.40 -0.82 -8.55
C ASP A 3 -17.09 -1.77 -7.40
N LEU A 4 -16.35 -1.28 -6.40
CA LEU A 4 -16.08 -2.00 -5.17
C LEU A 4 -16.58 -1.15 -3.99
N THR A 5 -17.35 -1.76 -3.11
CA THR A 5 -17.83 -1.12 -1.88
C THR A 5 -17.11 -1.66 -0.66
N ILE A 6 -16.59 -0.76 0.17
CA ILE A 6 -16.07 -1.05 1.51
C ILE A 6 -17.09 -0.59 2.54
N ILE A 7 -17.39 -1.48 3.49
CA ILE A 7 -18.27 -1.23 4.61
C ILE A 7 -17.44 -1.26 5.89
N ASN A 8 -17.52 -0.20 6.70
CA ASN A 8 -16.95 -0.23 8.04
C ASN A 8 -17.94 -0.88 9.01
N ASN A 9 -17.71 -2.13 9.39
CA ASN A 9 -18.50 -2.83 10.42
C ASN A 9 -17.76 -2.87 11.77
N LEU A 10 -16.89 -1.90 12.02
CA LEU A 10 -16.26 -1.66 13.30
C LEU A 10 -17.01 -0.55 14.04
N ASP A 11 -16.81 -0.47 15.35
CA ASP A 11 -17.39 0.58 16.20
C ASP A 11 -16.62 1.90 16.13
N GLU A 12 -15.45 1.93 15.49
CA GLU A 12 -14.58 3.10 15.38
C GLU A 12 -14.33 3.48 13.91
N ALA A 13 -14.00 4.75 13.67
CA ALA A 13 -13.74 5.25 12.33
C ALA A 13 -12.38 4.77 11.78
N ILE A 14 -12.33 4.50 10.47
CA ILE A 14 -11.13 3.98 9.80
C ILE A 14 -10.72 4.81 8.58
N HIS A 15 -9.41 4.83 8.33
CA HIS A 15 -8.85 5.19 7.02
C HIS A 15 -8.71 3.92 6.20
N VAL A 16 -9.16 3.94 4.94
CA VAL A 16 -9.04 2.82 4.02
C VAL A 16 -8.38 3.25 2.72
N THR A 17 -7.56 2.37 2.14
CA THR A 17 -6.89 2.62 0.87
C THR A 17 -6.72 1.34 0.04
N PHE A 18 -6.68 1.53 -1.28
CA PHE A 18 -6.16 0.58 -2.24
C PHE A 18 -4.85 1.09 -2.83
N PHE A 19 -3.88 0.19 -2.98
CA PHE A 19 -2.56 0.51 -3.49
C PHE A 19 -1.95 -0.64 -4.29
N ILE A 20 -1.01 -0.28 -5.18
CA ILE A 20 -0.09 -1.22 -5.83
C ILE A 20 1.30 -1.01 -5.24
N THR A 21 1.74 0.25 -5.28
CA THR A 21 3.00 0.73 -4.72
C THR A 21 2.77 1.93 -3.80
N ALA A 22 1.88 2.84 -4.19
CA ALA A 22 1.42 3.95 -3.37
C ALA A 22 -0.10 3.93 -3.26
N PRO A 23 -0.70 4.54 -2.21
CA PRO A 23 -2.14 4.77 -2.13
C PRO A 23 -2.68 5.40 -3.42
N THR A 24 -3.60 4.73 -4.11
CA THR A 24 -4.20 5.23 -5.36
C THR A 24 -5.65 5.64 -5.18
N HIS A 25 -6.37 4.95 -4.30
CA HIS A 25 -7.78 5.22 -4.00
C HIS A 25 -7.99 5.08 -2.51
N TRP A 26 -8.47 6.11 -1.84
CA TRP A 26 -8.68 6.06 -0.41
C TRP A 26 -9.92 6.82 0.01
N LYS A 27 -10.42 6.44 1.18
CA LYS A 27 -11.41 7.18 1.94
C LYS A 27 -10.87 7.32 3.35
N ASN A 28 -10.69 8.57 3.74
CA ASN A 28 -10.32 8.90 5.11
C ASN A 28 -11.58 9.03 5.96
N ASN A 29 -11.47 8.64 7.23
CA ASN A 29 -12.52 8.82 8.22
C ASN A 29 -13.87 8.19 7.82
N LEU A 30 -13.83 6.95 7.33
CA LEU A 30 -15.00 6.13 7.06
C LEU A 30 -15.68 5.76 8.39
N GLN A 31 -16.87 6.30 8.63
CA GLN A 31 -17.58 6.16 9.90
C GLN A 31 -18.09 4.72 10.13
N PRO A 32 -18.32 4.30 11.38
CA PRO A 32 -19.04 3.06 11.69
C PRO A 32 -20.35 2.95 10.91
N GLY A 33 -20.56 1.83 10.22
CA GLY A 33 -21.71 1.57 9.35
C GLY A 33 -21.70 2.31 8.01
N GLU A 34 -20.75 3.23 7.75
CA GLU A 34 -20.63 3.93 6.48
C GLU A 34 -20.16 2.98 5.38
N ARG A 35 -20.67 3.23 4.17
CA ARG A 35 -20.27 2.53 2.94
C ARG A 35 -19.53 3.50 2.03
N TRP A 36 -18.41 3.06 1.49
CA TRP A 36 -17.67 3.80 0.47
C TRP A 36 -17.52 2.95 -0.78
N THR A 37 -18.04 3.47 -1.89
CA THR A 37 -17.93 2.85 -3.21
C THR A 37 -16.87 3.58 -4.03
N THR A 38 -16.00 2.83 -4.69
CA THR A 38 -14.96 3.38 -5.57
C THR A 38 -14.80 2.54 -6.84
N HIS A 39 -14.38 3.19 -7.92
CA HIS A 39 -14.11 2.57 -9.21
C HIS A 39 -12.63 2.17 -9.27
N LEU A 40 -12.34 0.88 -9.38
CA LEU A 40 -10.98 0.37 -9.35
C LEU A 40 -10.57 -0.27 -10.68
N PRO A 41 -9.28 -0.25 -11.05
CA PRO A 41 -8.80 -1.00 -12.18
C PRO A 41 -8.91 -2.51 -11.93
N THR A 42 -9.17 -3.27 -12.98
CA THR A 42 -9.25 -4.74 -12.93
C THR A 42 -7.85 -5.36 -12.84
N LEU A 43 -7.24 -5.31 -11.66
CA LEU A 43 -5.91 -5.85 -11.37
C LEU A 43 -5.79 -6.21 -9.89
N PRO A 44 -4.80 -7.04 -9.48
CA PRO A 44 -4.56 -7.30 -8.07
C PRO A 44 -4.13 -6.01 -7.36
N LEU A 45 -4.88 -5.62 -6.34
CA LEU A 45 -4.56 -4.49 -5.47
C LEU A 45 -4.27 -5.01 -4.07
N TYR A 46 -3.54 -4.22 -3.30
CA TYR A 46 -3.52 -4.36 -1.86
C TYR A 46 -4.57 -3.43 -1.26
N PHE A 47 -5.29 -3.95 -0.27
CA PHE A 47 -6.18 -3.18 0.57
C PHE A 47 -5.51 -2.99 1.92
N GLN A 48 -5.60 -1.78 2.47
CA GLN A 48 -5.16 -1.50 3.82
C GLN A 48 -6.19 -0.64 4.54
N ALA A 49 -6.43 -0.99 5.81
CA ALA A 49 -7.18 -0.18 6.74
C ALA A 49 -6.30 0.24 7.91
N ARG A 50 -6.60 1.40 8.51
CA ARG A 50 -5.95 1.95 9.71
C ARG A 50 -7.01 2.61 10.58
N TRP A 51 -6.85 2.58 11.90
CA TRP A 51 -7.71 3.36 12.79
C TRP A 51 -7.48 4.86 12.57
N VAL A 52 -8.55 5.66 12.57
CA VAL A 52 -8.40 7.12 12.64
C VAL A 52 -7.80 7.49 13.98
N GLU A 53 -8.44 7.03 15.04
CA GLU A 53 -8.02 7.16 16.43
C GLU A 53 -8.48 5.90 17.16
N ARG A 54 -7.62 5.31 17.97
CA ARG A 54 -7.98 4.22 18.87
C ARG A 54 -7.24 4.37 20.19
N THR A 55 -7.97 4.20 21.28
CA THR A 55 -7.39 4.08 22.61
C THR A 55 -7.14 2.61 22.88
N ASP A 56 -5.89 2.25 23.15
CA ASP A 56 -5.58 0.95 23.72
C ASP A 56 -5.99 0.96 25.20
N TYR A 57 -6.98 0.15 25.55
CA TYR A 57 -7.54 0.11 26.89
C TYR A 57 -6.59 -0.52 27.92
N ASP A 58 -5.64 -1.34 27.48
CA ASP A 58 -4.69 -2.00 28.40
C ASP A 58 -3.54 -1.05 28.77
N SER A 59 -3.09 -0.22 27.82
CA SER A 59 -1.98 0.72 28.03
C SER A 59 -2.41 2.17 28.27
N GLY A 60 -3.67 2.52 27.98
CA GLY A 60 -4.20 3.88 28.00
C GLY A 60 -3.65 4.79 26.89
N VAL A 61 -2.87 4.24 25.95
CA VAL A 61 -2.23 5.01 24.88
C VAL A 61 -3.23 5.26 23.74
N VAL A 62 -3.34 6.52 23.33
CA VAL A 62 -4.14 6.92 22.16
C VAL A 62 -3.26 6.89 20.92
N TYR A 63 -3.62 6.02 19.97
CA TYR A 63 -2.98 5.91 18.67
C TYR A 63 -3.80 6.67 17.63
N ARG A 64 -3.14 7.54 16.85
CA ARG A 64 -3.75 8.25 15.72
C ARG A 64 -2.97 7.94 14.45
N SER A 65 -3.65 7.40 13.44
CA SER A 65 -3.01 7.16 12.15
C SER A 65 -3.08 8.42 11.29
N ARG A 66 -2.12 8.58 10.38
CA ARG A 66 -2.14 9.67 9.42
C ARG A 66 -3.16 9.37 8.33
N ALA A 67 -3.87 10.40 7.88
CA ALA A 67 -4.76 10.30 6.75
C ALA A 67 -3.97 10.07 5.46
N PHE A 68 -4.53 9.27 4.55
CA PHE A 68 -3.95 9.11 3.21
C PHE A 68 -4.09 10.43 2.45
N CYS A 69 -3.00 10.90 1.84
CA CYS A 69 -3.01 12.11 1.03
C CYS A 69 -2.27 11.93 -0.31
N PRO A 70 -2.60 12.76 -1.31
CA PRO A 70 -1.92 12.71 -2.60
C PRO A 70 -0.42 12.94 -2.49
N GLU A 71 0.02 13.84 -1.61
CA GLU A 71 1.43 14.23 -1.47
C GLU A 71 2.30 13.05 -1.01
N GLU A 72 1.86 12.30 0.01
CA GLU A 72 2.55 11.09 0.47
C GLU A 72 2.55 10.00 -0.62
N SER A 73 1.45 9.87 -1.35
CA SER A 73 1.37 8.92 -2.48
C SER A 73 2.35 9.27 -3.59
N TRP A 74 2.44 10.55 -3.97
CA TRP A 74 3.42 11.03 -4.95
C TRP A 74 4.85 10.86 -4.46
N GLU A 75 5.13 11.10 -3.19
CA GLU A 75 6.46 10.90 -2.62
C GLU A 75 6.86 9.41 -2.62
N MET A 76 5.94 8.52 -2.24
CA MET A 76 6.15 7.07 -2.31
C MET A 76 6.38 6.63 -3.76
N GLY A 77 5.55 7.09 -4.69
CA GLY A 77 5.65 6.82 -6.12
C GLY A 77 6.98 7.30 -6.72
N ALA A 78 7.40 8.53 -6.38
CA ALA A 78 8.68 9.08 -6.81
C ALA A 78 9.86 8.31 -6.22
N THR A 79 9.78 7.91 -4.95
CA THR A 79 10.84 7.17 -4.27
C THR A 79 11.05 5.79 -4.91
N ILE A 80 9.98 5.02 -5.11
CA ILE A 80 10.08 3.71 -5.77
C ILE A 80 10.47 3.86 -7.25
N GLY A 81 9.95 4.87 -7.95
CA GLY A 81 10.28 5.15 -9.34
C GLY A 81 11.76 5.46 -9.53
N ALA A 82 12.32 6.36 -8.70
CA ALA A 82 13.73 6.70 -8.71
C ALA A 82 14.62 5.49 -8.37
N ALA A 83 14.22 4.67 -7.39
CA ALA A 83 14.94 3.46 -7.03
C ALA A 83 15.00 2.45 -8.19
N CYS A 84 13.86 2.18 -8.84
CA CYS A 84 13.78 1.30 -10.00
C CYS A 84 14.60 1.82 -11.18
N ALA A 85 14.54 3.13 -11.46
CA ALA A 85 15.32 3.75 -12.53
C ALA A 85 16.83 3.64 -12.25
N ALA A 86 17.27 3.94 -11.03
CA ALA A 86 18.66 3.81 -10.61
C ALA A 86 19.15 2.36 -10.69
N GLY A 87 18.35 1.40 -10.22
CA GLY A 87 18.68 -0.03 -10.28
C GLY A 87 18.79 -0.53 -11.73
N THR A 88 17.85 -0.14 -12.59
CA THR A 88 17.89 -0.50 -14.02
C THR A 88 19.10 0.11 -14.71
N ALA A 89 19.38 1.39 -14.47
CA ALA A 89 20.54 2.08 -15.04
C ALA A 89 21.85 1.44 -14.56
N SER A 90 21.95 1.05 -13.29
CA SER A 90 23.11 0.34 -12.74
C SER A 90 23.41 -0.94 -13.52
N VAL A 91 22.39 -1.79 -13.74
CA VAL A 91 22.53 -3.04 -14.49
C VAL A 91 22.91 -2.78 -15.94
N VAL A 92 22.21 -1.85 -16.61
CA VAL A 92 22.49 -1.53 -18.02
C VAL A 92 23.93 -1.01 -18.19
N ILE A 93 24.39 -0.11 -17.34
CA ILE A 93 25.76 0.43 -17.39
C ILE A 93 26.79 -0.67 -17.09
N GLY A 94 26.55 -1.49 -16.06
CA GLY A 94 27.44 -2.60 -15.72
C GLY A 94 27.57 -3.60 -16.88
N VAL A 95 26.45 -4.00 -17.48
CA VAL A 95 26.43 -4.95 -18.60
C VAL A 95 27.07 -4.35 -19.85
N THR A 96 26.65 -3.15 -20.25
CA THR A 96 27.19 -2.51 -21.47
C THR A 96 28.68 -2.25 -21.36
N SER A 97 29.19 -1.79 -20.21
CA SER A 97 30.61 -1.54 -20.00
C SER A 97 31.46 -2.81 -20.04
N LEU A 98 30.94 -3.94 -19.57
CA LEU A 98 31.62 -5.24 -19.73
C LEU A 98 31.68 -5.67 -21.21
N PHE A 99 30.60 -5.47 -21.97
CA PHE A 99 30.56 -5.85 -23.39
C PHE A 99 31.34 -4.91 -24.32
N THR A 100 31.49 -3.63 -23.98
CA THR A 100 32.25 -2.66 -24.80
C THR A 100 33.73 -2.58 -24.43
N GLY A 101 34.17 -3.30 -23.39
CA GLY A 101 35.54 -3.26 -22.87
C GLY A 101 35.86 -2.03 -22.00
N TRP A 102 34.83 -1.29 -21.55
CA TRP A 102 34.93 -0.10 -20.70
C TRP A 102 34.65 -0.41 -19.22
N GLY A 103 34.89 -1.66 -18.80
CA GLY A 103 34.56 -2.15 -17.46
C GLY A 103 35.15 -1.31 -16.32
N GLU A 104 36.37 -0.77 -16.52
CA GLU A 104 37.03 0.11 -15.55
C GLU A 104 36.30 1.45 -15.33
N ILE A 105 35.48 1.89 -16.28
CA ILE A 105 34.69 3.13 -16.19
C ILE A 105 33.25 2.81 -15.78
N GLY A 106 32.68 1.71 -16.26
CA GLY A 106 31.29 1.37 -15.98
C GLY A 106 31.03 0.82 -14.58
N VAL A 107 31.94 0.03 -14.00
CA VAL A 107 31.78 -0.53 -12.66
C VAL A 107 31.76 0.57 -11.56
N PRO A 108 32.62 1.61 -11.63
CA PRO A 108 32.55 2.74 -10.70
C PRO A 108 31.27 3.57 -10.81
N ILE A 109 30.58 3.56 -11.95
CA ILE A 109 29.31 4.29 -12.14
C ILE A 109 28.10 3.44 -11.77
N SER A 110 28.14 2.13 -12.04
CA SER A 110 27.05 1.21 -11.69
C SER A 110 26.91 1.05 -10.17
N SER A 111 28.03 1.07 -9.43
CA SER A 111 28.04 0.82 -7.98
C SER A 111 27.29 1.91 -7.18
N PRO A 112 27.53 3.22 -7.39
CA PRO A 112 26.74 4.28 -6.76
C PRO A 112 25.26 4.23 -7.11
N LEU A 113 24.90 3.89 -8.35
CA LEU A 113 23.50 3.76 -8.77
C LEU A 113 22.79 2.61 -8.04
N MET A 114 23.49 1.50 -7.81
CA MET A 114 22.97 0.39 -7.01
C MET A 114 22.75 0.82 -5.55
N LEU A 115 23.67 1.60 -4.96
CA LEU A 115 23.50 2.14 -3.61
C LEU A 115 22.29 3.08 -3.50
N ILE A 116 22.06 3.93 -4.51
CA ILE A 116 20.88 4.79 -4.58
C ILE A 116 19.60 3.95 -4.67
N ALA A 117 19.59 2.91 -5.50
CA ALA A 117 18.46 2.00 -5.60
C ALA A 117 18.15 1.31 -4.25
N HIS A 118 19.18 0.83 -3.55
CA HIS A 118 19.04 0.22 -2.24
C HIS A 118 18.55 1.22 -1.17
N ALA A 119 19.10 2.43 -1.16
CA ALA A 119 18.68 3.48 -0.24
C ALA A 119 17.21 3.88 -0.48
N GLY A 120 16.80 3.99 -1.75
CA GLY A 120 15.40 4.25 -2.12
C GLY A 120 14.47 3.12 -1.69
N GLY A 121 14.87 1.86 -1.87
CA GLY A 121 14.13 0.70 -1.38
C GLY A 121 13.97 0.68 0.14
N ASN A 122 15.04 0.97 0.88
CA ASN A 122 14.99 1.09 2.35
C ASN A 122 14.06 2.22 2.78
N LYS A 123 14.17 3.40 2.15
CA LYS A 123 13.28 4.53 2.44
C LYS A 123 11.83 4.13 2.21
N TYR A 124 11.53 3.52 1.07
CA TYR A 124 10.19 3.04 0.73
C TYR A 124 9.66 2.01 1.75
N ALA A 125 10.48 1.07 2.21
CA ALA A 125 10.07 0.09 3.22
C ALA A 125 9.69 0.71 4.58
N THR A 126 10.25 1.89 4.88
CA THR A 126 9.92 2.65 6.09
C THR A 126 8.79 3.67 5.89
N MET A 127 8.34 3.91 4.65
CA MET A 127 7.23 4.79 4.37
C MET A 127 5.90 4.12 4.77
N GLY A 128 5.08 4.79 5.57
CA GLY A 128 3.79 4.26 6.02
C GLY A 128 3.87 3.36 7.26
N SER A 129 4.77 3.66 8.20
CA SER A 129 4.93 2.97 9.49
C SER A 129 3.77 3.11 10.48
N ASP A 130 2.62 3.64 10.04
CA ASP A 130 1.43 3.74 10.89
C ASP A 130 0.93 2.34 11.21
N THR A 131 0.32 2.18 12.39
CA THR A 131 -0.26 0.91 12.83
C THR A 131 -1.35 0.48 11.87
N LYS A 132 -1.10 -0.60 11.13
CA LYS A 132 -2.03 -1.18 10.17
C LYS A 132 -3.05 -2.04 10.90
N LEU A 133 -4.33 -1.81 10.63
CA LEU A 133 -5.43 -2.61 11.15
C LEU A 133 -5.45 -3.99 10.47
N CYS A 134 -5.53 -3.96 9.15
CA CYS A 134 -5.47 -5.11 8.28
C CYS A 134 -4.84 -4.69 6.95
N GLU A 135 -4.08 -5.60 6.36
CA GLU A 135 -3.54 -5.47 5.02
C GLU A 135 -3.71 -6.81 4.33
N THR A 136 -4.40 -6.82 3.19
CA THR A 136 -4.64 -8.05 2.43
C THR A 136 -4.65 -7.78 0.94
N ARG A 137 -4.45 -8.81 0.14
CA ARG A 137 -4.49 -8.73 -1.31
C ARG A 137 -5.92 -8.94 -1.78
N VAL A 138 -6.44 -7.99 -2.55
CA VAL A 138 -7.79 -8.03 -3.10
C VAL A 138 -7.72 -8.13 -4.61
N TRP A 139 -8.48 -9.10 -5.15
CA TRP A 139 -8.70 -9.17 -6.59
C TRP A 139 -9.98 -8.41 -6.93
N VAL A 140 -9.87 -7.46 -7.87
CA VAL A 140 -11.02 -6.70 -8.36
C VAL A 140 -11.54 -7.38 -9.64
N PRO A 141 -12.71 -8.07 -9.59
CA PRO A 141 -13.23 -8.80 -10.74
C PRO A 141 -13.85 -7.87 -11.80
N TRP A 142 -13.69 -8.20 -13.08
CA TRP A 142 -14.04 -7.31 -14.19
C TRP A 142 -15.54 -6.91 -14.24
N PHE A 143 -16.45 -7.83 -13.93
CA PHE A 143 -17.88 -7.69 -14.22
C PHE A 143 -18.79 -7.70 -12.98
N GLU A 144 -18.22 -7.86 -11.79
CA GLU A 144 -18.99 -8.08 -10.58
C GLU A 144 -18.78 -6.94 -9.61
N HIS A 145 -19.90 -6.39 -9.10
CA HIS A 145 -19.85 -5.50 -7.95
C HIS A 145 -19.47 -6.31 -6.71
N LYS A 146 -18.30 -6.00 -6.13
CA LYS A 146 -17.82 -6.66 -4.92
C LYS A 146 -18.03 -5.76 -3.71
N GLU A 147 -18.63 -6.34 -2.67
CA GLU A 147 -18.78 -5.70 -1.37
C GLU A 147 -17.85 -6.40 -0.37
N TYR A 148 -16.99 -5.61 0.27
CA TYR A 148 -16.18 -6.06 1.38
C TYR A 148 -16.54 -5.31 2.66
N SER A 149 -16.43 -6.00 3.78
CA SER A 149 -16.62 -5.44 5.11
C SER A 149 -15.32 -5.54 5.90
N VAL A 150 -14.89 -4.43 6.47
CA VAL A 150 -13.87 -4.44 7.52
C VAL A 150 -14.58 -4.73 8.84
N ARG A 151 -14.17 -5.80 9.53
CA ARG A 151 -14.81 -6.22 10.77
C ARG A 151 -13.85 -6.95 11.70
N MET A 152 -14.24 -7.05 12.97
CA MET A 152 -13.55 -7.91 13.93
C MET A 152 -13.75 -9.38 13.56
N VAL A 153 -12.65 -10.12 13.54
CA VAL A 153 -12.57 -11.57 13.36
C VAL A 153 -12.14 -12.18 14.70
N GLY A 154 -12.47 -13.45 14.92
CA GLY A 154 -12.22 -14.15 16.18
C GLY A 154 -10.82 -13.89 16.76
N GLY A 155 -10.75 -13.65 18.07
CA GLY A 155 -9.50 -13.34 18.77
C GLY A 155 -9.11 -11.86 18.78
N GLY A 156 -10.01 -10.94 18.40
CA GLY A 156 -9.76 -9.49 18.50
C GLY A 156 -8.98 -8.91 17.32
N GLN A 157 -8.74 -9.71 16.27
CA GLN A 157 -8.07 -9.25 15.06
C GLN A 157 -9.07 -8.61 14.10
N CYS A 158 -8.65 -7.64 13.30
CA CYS A 158 -9.47 -7.08 12.25
C CYS A 158 -9.13 -7.71 10.90
N GLY A 159 -10.16 -7.97 10.09
CA GLY A 159 -9.99 -8.59 8.79
C GLY A 159 -10.94 -8.00 7.76
N LEU A 160 -10.58 -8.19 6.49
CA LEU A 160 -11.46 -7.90 5.36
C LEU A 160 -12.32 -9.15 5.07
N TRP A 161 -13.63 -8.94 4.95
CA TRP A 161 -14.59 -10.00 4.73
C TRP A 161 -15.34 -9.80 3.41
N ASP A 162 -15.39 -10.81 2.56
CA ASP A 162 -16.25 -10.81 1.38
C ASP A 162 -17.69 -11.02 1.82
N VAL A 163 -18.54 -10.01 1.61
CA VAL A 163 -19.94 -10.03 2.05
C VAL A 163 -20.75 -11.09 1.30
N LYS A 164 -20.46 -11.27 0.01
CA LYS A 164 -21.22 -12.18 -0.86
C LYS A 164 -20.81 -13.64 -0.63
N GLU A 165 -19.51 -13.89 -0.54
CA GLU A 165 -18.97 -15.25 -0.34
C GLU A 165 -18.95 -15.67 1.13
N ASN A 166 -19.26 -14.73 2.03
CA ASN A 166 -19.26 -14.91 3.46
C ASN A 166 -17.98 -15.59 3.98
N ARG A 167 -16.82 -15.06 3.57
CA ARG A 167 -15.50 -15.55 4.02
C ARG A 167 -14.51 -14.40 4.23
N GLN A 168 -13.51 -14.66 5.07
CA GLN A 168 -12.36 -13.76 5.23
C GLN A 168 -11.44 -13.86 4.01
N ILE A 169 -10.86 -12.73 3.62
CA ILE A 169 -9.86 -12.59 2.56
C ILE A 169 -8.46 -12.52 3.16
#